data_AF-A0A9D8XSD5-F1
#
_entry.id   AF-A0A9D8XSD5-F1
#
_cell.length_a   1.000
_cell.length_b   1.000
_cell.length_c   1.000
_cell.angle_alpha   90.00
_cell.angle_beta   90.00
_cell.angle_gamma   90.00
#
_symmetry.space_group_name_H-M   'P 1'
#
loop_
_entity.id
_entity.type
_entity.pdbx_description
1 polymer ?
#
loop_
_entity_poly.entity_id
_entity_poly.type
_entity_poly.pdbx_seq_one_letter_code
_entity_poly.pdbx_strand_id
1 'polypeptide(L)'
;MSLTIEQLPFGAMPDGTQTSLFRMTNENGAIAEVSSYGATLVGVIIPDKNGNMTRVVKGFPSIEGYLADLEINSYLGATCGRYANRINRGRFTLDGEDYQLACNNGENHLHGGPTGYHCKNWDAKIEDDTIVFSLTSPDGEEGYPGNLKMEVRYGWSITNELSIHYSAVCDKNTPLNLTSHAYFNLAGQGDILEHEMQIFAD
;
A
#
# COMPACT_ATOMS: atom_id res chain seq x y z
N MET A 1 -21.42 -10.88 -16.17
CA MET A 1 -20.39 -11.94 -16.08
C MET A 1 -19.38 -11.40 -15.10
N SER A 2 -19.31 -11.98 -13.89
CA SER A 2 -18.72 -11.40 -12.68
C SER A 2 -17.26 -10.95 -12.78
N LEU A 3 -16.84 -10.13 -11.81
CA LEU A 3 -15.43 -9.83 -11.53
C LEU A 3 -14.58 -11.10 -11.60
N THR A 4 -13.41 -11.02 -12.24
CA THR A 4 -12.43 -12.10 -12.25
C THR A 4 -11.19 -11.70 -11.46
N ILE A 5 -10.70 -12.62 -10.62
CA ILE A 5 -9.50 -12.43 -9.79
C ILE A 5 -8.49 -13.51 -10.16
N GLU A 6 -7.35 -13.10 -10.72
CA GLU A 6 -6.24 -13.99 -11.05
C GLU A 6 -5.07 -13.76 -10.09
N GLN A 7 -4.54 -14.84 -9.52
CA GLN A 7 -3.29 -14.80 -8.76
C GLN A 7 -2.12 -15.23 -9.66
N LEU A 8 -1.15 -14.34 -9.80
CA LEU A 8 0.02 -14.49 -10.66
C LEU A 8 1.30 -14.40 -9.81
N PRO A 9 2.41 -15.06 -10.21
CA PRO A 9 3.71 -14.83 -9.58
C PRO A 9 4.17 -13.37 -9.77
N PHE A 10 4.72 -12.75 -8.72
CA PHE A 10 5.27 -11.38 -8.79
C PHE A 10 6.79 -11.30 -8.61
N GLY A 11 7.40 -12.43 -8.24
CA GLY A 11 8.82 -12.59 -8.00
C GLY A 11 9.10 -13.00 -6.55
N ALA A 12 10.37 -13.00 -6.17
CA ALA A 12 10.83 -13.47 -4.86
C ALA A 12 11.59 -12.37 -4.11
N MET A 13 11.42 -12.37 -2.78
CA MET A 13 12.25 -11.58 -1.87
C MET A 13 13.68 -12.16 -1.78
N PRO A 14 14.65 -11.40 -1.26
CA PRO A 14 16.04 -11.86 -1.13
C PRO A 14 16.22 -13.15 -0.30
N ASP A 15 15.31 -13.43 0.62
CA ASP A 15 15.29 -14.65 1.44
C ASP A 15 14.63 -15.85 0.74
N GLY A 16 14.18 -15.68 -0.50
CA GLY A 16 13.51 -16.70 -1.30
C GLY A 16 11.98 -16.73 -1.15
N THR A 17 11.41 -15.91 -0.27
CA THR A 17 9.95 -15.82 -0.07
C THR A 17 9.26 -15.40 -1.37
N GLN A 18 8.29 -16.20 -1.83
CA GLN A 18 7.54 -15.90 -3.05
C GLN A 18 6.46 -14.85 -2.79
N THR A 19 6.28 -13.94 -3.74
CA THR A 19 5.26 -12.90 -3.70
C THR A 19 4.27 -13.06 -4.85
N SER A 20 3.04 -12.60 -4.63
CA SER A 20 1.92 -12.76 -5.56
C SER A 20 1.38 -11.42 -6.02
N LEU A 21 0.97 -11.35 -7.29
CA LEU A 21 0.19 -10.28 -7.88
C LEU A 21 -1.24 -10.77 -8.07
N PHE A 22 -2.20 -10.01 -7.57
CA PHE A 22 -3.62 -10.26 -7.78
C PHE A 22 -4.14 -9.27 -8.80
N ARG A 23 -4.69 -9.77 -9.91
CA ARG A 23 -5.30 -8.98 -10.98
C ARG A 23 -6.81 -9.12 -10.89
N MET A 24 -7.49 -8.03 -10.57
CA MET A 24 -8.95 -7.91 -10.57
C MET A 24 -9.38 -7.30 -11.90
N THR A 25 -10.15 -8.03 -12.71
CA THR A 25 -10.70 -7.56 -14.01
C THR A 25 -12.21 -7.51 -13.92
N ASN A 26 -12.81 -6.32 -14.07
CA ASN A 26 -14.27 -6.17 -14.06
C ASN A 26 -14.89 -6.49 -15.43
N GLU A 27 -16.22 -6.56 -15.51
CA GLU A 27 -16.92 -6.95 -16.75
C GLU A 27 -16.67 -5.99 -17.93
N ASN A 28 -16.21 -4.77 -17.68
CA ASN A 28 -15.86 -3.77 -18.70
C ASN A 28 -14.40 -3.90 -19.17
N GLY A 29 -13.65 -4.88 -18.67
CA GLY A 29 -12.24 -5.09 -18.99
C GLY A 29 -11.28 -4.16 -18.25
N ALA A 30 -11.76 -3.37 -17.29
CA ALA A 30 -10.91 -2.52 -16.47
C ALA A 30 -10.27 -3.30 -15.33
N ILE A 31 -9.04 -2.93 -14.99
CA ILE A 31 -8.14 -3.77 -14.20
C ILE A 31 -7.61 -2.99 -12.99
N ALA A 32 -7.57 -3.65 -11.83
CA ALA A 32 -6.77 -3.25 -10.68
C ALA A 32 -5.79 -4.38 -10.32
N GLU A 33 -4.53 -4.04 -10.07
CA GLU A 33 -3.44 -4.96 -9.75
C GLU A 33 -2.89 -4.64 -8.37
N VAL A 34 -2.89 -5.61 -7.46
CA VAL A 34 -2.40 -5.47 -6.08
C VAL A 34 -1.43 -6.60 -5.72
N SER A 35 -0.38 -6.32 -4.96
CA SER A 35 0.66 -7.30 -4.61
C SER A 35 0.64 -7.66 -3.12
N SER A 36 0.97 -8.92 -2.80
CA SER A 36 1.22 -9.36 -1.43
C SER A 36 2.43 -8.64 -0.81
N TYR A 37 3.37 -8.17 -1.62
CA TYR A 37 4.44 -7.31 -1.15
C TYR A 37 3.89 -5.91 -0.84
N GLY A 38 3.96 -5.49 0.43
CA GLY A 38 3.51 -4.20 0.92
C GLY A 38 1.99 -3.96 0.88
N ALA A 39 1.19 -4.99 0.60
CA ALA A 39 -0.21 -4.85 0.21
C ALA A 39 -0.38 -3.71 -0.83
N THR A 40 0.51 -3.71 -1.84
CA THR A 40 0.77 -2.57 -2.73
C THR A 40 -0.25 -2.50 -3.85
N LEU A 41 -0.80 -1.32 -4.13
CA LEU A 41 -1.52 -1.04 -5.37
C LEU A 41 -0.52 -0.84 -6.53
N VAL A 42 -0.30 -1.90 -7.30
CA VAL A 42 0.70 -1.95 -8.38
C VAL A 42 0.22 -1.18 -9.62
N GLY A 43 -1.08 -1.23 -9.91
CA GLY A 43 -1.62 -0.59 -11.10
C GLY A 43 -3.15 -0.53 -11.13
N VAL A 44 -3.66 0.48 -11.82
CA VAL A 44 -5.07 0.62 -12.20
C VAL A 44 -5.08 0.95 -13.69
N ILE A 45 -5.82 0.18 -14.48
CA ILE A 45 -5.91 0.32 -15.93
C ILE A 45 -7.39 0.49 -16.29
N ILE A 46 -7.75 1.67 -16.78
CA ILE A 46 -9.14 2.08 -17.06
C ILE A 46 -9.23 2.71 -18.47
N PRO A 47 -10.40 2.69 -19.13
CA PRO A 47 -10.55 3.29 -20.45
C PRO A 47 -10.42 4.82 -20.40
N ASP A 48 -9.70 5.39 -21.38
CA ASP A 48 -9.69 6.83 -21.65
C ASP A 48 -10.98 7.27 -22.37
N LYS A 49 -11.07 8.57 -22.72
CA LYS A 49 -12.22 9.13 -23.45
C LYS A 49 -12.47 8.50 -24.84
N ASN A 50 -11.48 7.84 -25.42
CA ASN A 50 -11.56 7.15 -26.71
C ASN A 50 -11.77 5.63 -26.54
N GLY A 51 -11.87 5.13 -25.30
CA GLY A 51 -11.98 3.71 -24.98
C GLY A 51 -10.65 2.96 -24.92
N ASN A 52 -9.50 3.63 -25.01
CA ASN A 52 -8.20 2.98 -24.88
C ASN A 52 -7.86 2.70 -23.41
N MET A 53 -7.46 1.48 -23.09
CA MET A 53 -7.06 1.10 -21.74
C MET A 53 -5.75 1.78 -21.34
N THR A 54 -5.82 2.64 -20.32
CA THR A 54 -4.71 3.47 -19.85
C THR A 54 -4.37 3.12 -18.42
N ARG A 55 -3.08 2.84 -18.15
CA ARG A 55 -2.60 2.65 -16.77
C ARG A 55 -2.47 4.02 -16.10
N VAL A 56 -3.23 4.26 -15.05
CA VAL A 56 -3.31 5.55 -14.36
C VAL A 56 -2.62 5.58 -12.99
N VAL A 57 -2.17 4.42 -12.48
CA VAL A 57 -1.35 4.31 -11.27
C VAL A 57 0.07 3.89 -11.64
N LYS A 58 1.07 4.57 -11.06
CA LYS A 58 2.48 4.20 -11.22
C LYS A 58 2.86 3.05 -10.30
N GLY A 59 3.60 2.10 -10.85
CA GLY A 59 4.20 0.98 -10.13
C GLY A 59 5.22 0.27 -11.01
N PHE A 60 5.94 -0.69 -10.42
CA PHE A 60 6.88 -1.54 -11.16
C PHE A 60 6.21 -2.83 -11.65
N PRO A 61 6.66 -3.39 -12.78
CA PRO A 61 6.06 -4.61 -13.33
C PRO A 61 6.40 -5.88 -12.52
N SER A 62 7.35 -5.81 -11.59
CA SER A 62 7.80 -6.94 -10.77
C SER A 62 8.39 -6.47 -9.43
N ILE A 63 8.57 -7.39 -8.49
CA ILE A 63 9.11 -7.10 -7.16
C ILE A 63 10.52 -6.49 -7.20
N GLU A 64 11.35 -6.84 -8.19
CA GLU A 64 12.72 -6.34 -8.28
C GLU A 64 12.77 -4.81 -8.37
N GLY A 65 11.79 -4.20 -9.04
CA GLY A 65 11.67 -2.74 -9.08
C GLY A 65 11.36 -2.13 -7.72
N TYR A 66 10.49 -2.78 -6.93
CA TYR A 66 10.18 -2.33 -5.56
C TYR A 66 11.35 -2.53 -4.60
N LEU A 67 12.09 -3.63 -4.74
CA LEU A 67 13.28 -3.89 -3.92
C LEU A 67 14.40 -2.87 -4.23
N ALA A 68 14.61 -2.55 -5.50
CA ALA A 68 15.54 -1.50 -5.91
C ALA A 68 15.08 -0.11 -5.42
N ASP A 69 13.77 0.15 -5.39
CA ASP A 69 13.22 1.41 -4.92
C ASP A 69 13.43 1.64 -3.42
N LEU A 70 13.66 0.61 -2.60
CA LEU A 70 13.89 0.78 -1.14
C LEU A 70 15.05 1.73 -0.81
N GLU A 71 16.01 1.92 -1.72
CA GLU A 71 17.12 2.88 -1.55
C GLU A 71 16.65 4.34 -1.58
N ILE A 72 15.69 4.66 -2.46
CA ILE A 72 15.13 6.02 -2.64
C ILE A 72 13.84 6.18 -1.83
N ASN A 73 13.17 5.04 -1.60
CA ASN A 73 11.93 4.83 -0.89
C ASN A 73 10.82 5.76 -1.37
N SER A 74 10.37 5.57 -2.62
CA SER A 74 9.29 6.36 -3.20
C SER A 74 7.90 5.86 -2.78
N TYR A 75 7.84 4.65 -2.20
CA TYR A 75 6.64 4.01 -1.65
C TYR A 75 5.53 3.77 -2.68
N LEU A 76 5.82 3.69 -3.98
CA LEU A 76 4.80 3.63 -5.06
C LEU A 76 3.67 2.63 -4.74
N GLY A 77 2.47 3.13 -4.43
CA GLY A 77 1.29 2.29 -4.20
C GLY A 77 1.27 1.48 -2.89
N ALA A 78 2.36 1.47 -2.12
CA ALA A 78 2.52 0.62 -0.96
C ALA A 78 1.61 1.05 0.20
N THR A 79 1.27 0.12 1.10
CA THR A 79 0.63 0.47 2.37
C THR A 79 1.67 0.98 3.36
N CYS A 80 1.57 2.24 3.75
CA CYS A 80 2.43 2.85 4.77
C CYS A 80 1.83 2.68 6.16
N GLY A 81 2.66 2.27 7.13
CA GLY A 81 2.31 2.12 8.54
C GLY A 81 3.47 1.51 9.35
N ARG A 82 3.44 1.47 10.69
CA ARG A 82 2.29 1.72 11.60
C ARG A 82 1.77 3.16 11.64
N TYR A 83 2.63 4.13 11.33
CA TYR A 83 2.24 5.53 11.21
C TYR A 83 2.71 6.10 9.86
N ALA A 84 1.76 6.47 9.01
CA ALA A 84 2.02 7.16 7.76
C ALA A 84 2.47 8.61 8.00
N ASN A 85 3.32 9.11 7.12
CA ASN A 85 3.98 10.41 7.22
C ASN A 85 4.98 10.47 8.40
N ARG A 86 5.23 11.66 8.94
CA ARG A 86 6.36 11.93 9.83
C ARG A 86 5.96 12.00 11.30
N ILE A 87 6.84 11.47 12.16
CA ILE A 87 6.85 11.75 13.60
C ILE A 87 8.14 12.51 13.89
N ASN A 88 7.98 13.72 14.45
CA ASN A 88 9.09 14.62 14.74
C ASN A 88 10.10 13.94 15.67
N ARG A 89 11.38 13.94 15.28
CA ARG A 89 12.48 13.29 16.04
C ARG A 89 12.30 11.79 16.32
N GLY A 90 11.32 11.16 15.66
CA GLY A 90 10.89 9.80 15.96
C GLY A 90 10.46 9.60 17.41
N ARG A 91 9.90 10.63 18.06
CA ARG A 91 9.51 10.58 19.47
C ARG A 91 8.04 10.91 19.67
N PHE A 92 7.42 10.16 20.57
CA PHE A 92 6.11 10.49 21.12
C PHE A 92 6.02 9.98 22.56
N THR A 93 5.07 10.54 23.30
CA THR A 93 4.73 10.09 24.65
C THR A 93 3.32 9.51 24.61
N LEU A 94 3.14 8.33 25.19
CA LEU A 94 1.84 7.66 25.30
C LEU A 94 1.69 7.10 26.70
N ASP A 95 0.56 7.40 27.36
CA ASP A 95 0.27 6.97 28.73
C ASP A 95 1.38 7.30 29.75
N GLY A 96 2.12 8.39 29.51
CA GLY A 96 3.22 8.86 30.37
C GLY A 96 4.57 8.18 30.11
N GLU A 97 4.66 7.28 29.14
CA GLU A 97 5.90 6.65 28.70
C GLU A 97 6.41 7.27 27.39
N ASP A 98 7.72 7.50 27.31
CA ASP A 98 8.39 8.02 26.13
C ASP A 98 8.85 6.89 25.21
N TYR A 99 8.47 6.98 23.94
CA TYR A 99 8.84 6.02 22.89
C TYR A 99 9.82 6.66 21.90
N GLN A 100 10.86 5.92 21.53
CA GLN A 100 11.81 6.29 20.48
C GLN A 100 11.68 5.32 19.30
N LEU A 101 11.33 5.86 18.16
CA LEU A 101 11.23 5.19 16.87
C LEU A 101 12.52 5.37 16.06
N ALA A 102 12.69 4.56 15.02
CA ALA A 102 13.80 4.74 14.08
C ALA A 102 13.72 6.09 13.34
N CYS A 103 14.83 6.82 13.25
CA CYS A 103 14.90 8.05 12.45
C CYS A 103 15.42 7.73 11.05
N ASN A 104 14.51 7.40 10.13
CA ASN A 104 14.80 7.04 8.74
C ASN A 104 14.64 8.19 7.74
N ASN A 105 14.29 9.39 8.21
CA ASN A 105 14.20 10.58 7.37
C ASN A 105 14.83 11.79 8.06
N GLY A 106 16.16 11.87 8.01
CA GLY A 106 16.92 12.86 8.77
C GLY A 106 16.74 12.63 10.27
N GLU A 107 16.33 13.67 11.00
CA GLU A 107 16.00 13.52 12.42
C GLU A 107 14.64 12.81 12.64
N ASN A 108 13.79 12.67 11.63
CA ASN A 108 12.41 12.24 11.80
C ASN A 108 12.21 10.74 11.51
N HIS A 109 11.14 10.19 12.08
CA HIS A 109 10.58 8.92 11.67
C HIS A 109 9.60 9.12 10.53
N LEU A 110 9.59 8.24 9.53
CA LEU A 110 8.77 8.36 8.32
C LEU A 110 8.16 7.00 7.94
N HIS A 111 6.85 7.01 7.66
CA HIS A 111 6.09 5.89 7.09
C HIS A 111 6.26 4.54 7.80
N GLY A 112 6.46 4.58 9.12
CA GLY A 112 6.60 3.39 9.95
C GLY A 112 8.01 2.82 10.07
N GLY A 113 9.03 3.47 9.48
CA GLY A 113 10.43 3.10 9.67
C GLY A 113 11.03 2.27 8.52
N PRO A 114 12.33 1.93 8.60
CA PRO A 114 13.07 1.23 7.53
C PRO A 114 12.52 -0.17 7.20
N THR A 115 11.90 -0.86 8.17
CA THR A 115 11.26 -2.18 8.00
C THR A 115 9.74 -2.10 8.11
N GLY A 116 9.18 -0.93 7.82
CA GLY A 116 7.74 -0.66 7.88
C GLY A 116 6.90 -1.53 6.93
N TYR A 117 5.60 -1.32 6.96
CA TYR A 117 4.62 -2.20 6.29
C TYR A 117 4.76 -2.31 4.77
N HIS A 118 5.32 -1.27 4.14
CA HIS A 118 5.54 -1.17 2.70
C HIS A 118 6.52 -2.21 2.15
N CYS A 119 7.47 -2.71 2.97
CA CYS A 119 8.55 -3.59 2.50
C CYS A 119 8.44 -5.04 2.98
N LYS A 120 7.28 -5.43 3.53
CA LYS A 120 6.98 -6.77 4.02
C LYS A 120 6.15 -7.56 3.02
N ASN A 121 6.30 -8.89 2.98
CA ASN A 121 5.30 -9.73 2.33
C ASN A 121 4.16 -10.00 3.30
N TRP A 122 2.93 -9.81 2.83
CA TRP A 122 1.71 -9.99 3.59
C TRP A 122 1.08 -11.35 3.26
N ASP A 123 0.39 -11.94 4.24
CA ASP A 123 -0.49 -13.06 3.95
C ASP A 123 -1.66 -12.56 3.11
N ALA A 124 -2.09 -13.35 2.12
CA ALA A 124 -3.13 -12.95 1.18
C ALA A 124 -4.16 -14.06 0.99
N LYS A 125 -5.44 -13.67 0.92
CA LYS A 125 -6.55 -14.55 0.55
C LYS A 125 -7.58 -13.80 -0.28
N ILE A 126 -8.34 -14.55 -1.06
CA ILE A 126 -9.51 -14.04 -1.77
C ILE A 126 -10.74 -14.41 -0.94
N GLU A 127 -11.54 -13.41 -0.57
CA GLU A 127 -12.83 -13.57 0.10
C GLU A 127 -13.91 -12.97 -0.80
N ASP A 128 -14.76 -13.81 -1.37
CA ASP A 128 -15.71 -13.44 -2.43
C ASP A 128 -14.99 -12.67 -3.57
N ASP A 129 -15.42 -11.44 -3.84
CA ASP A 129 -14.87 -10.55 -4.88
C ASP A 129 -13.84 -9.54 -4.31
N THR A 130 -13.22 -9.85 -3.16
CA THR A 130 -12.29 -8.97 -2.44
C THR A 130 -10.96 -9.67 -2.17
N ILE A 131 -9.85 -8.93 -2.31
CA ILE A 131 -8.53 -9.38 -1.86
C ILE A 131 -8.30 -8.90 -0.44
N VAL A 132 -7.94 -9.80 0.46
CA VAL A 132 -7.64 -9.49 1.86
C VAL A 132 -6.17 -9.79 2.12
N PHE A 133 -5.41 -8.74 2.42
CA PHE A 133 -4.04 -8.84 2.93
C PHE A 133 -4.04 -8.73 4.44
N SER A 134 -3.30 -9.58 5.14
CA SER A 134 -3.13 -9.51 6.59
C SER A 134 -1.68 -9.49 7.01
N LEU A 135 -1.39 -8.73 8.08
CA LEU A 135 -0.07 -8.63 8.69
C LEU A 135 -0.20 -8.61 10.21
N THR A 136 0.72 -9.28 10.90
CA THR A 136 0.93 -9.11 12.34
C THR A 136 2.21 -8.31 12.57
N SER A 137 2.09 -7.24 13.33
CA SER A 137 3.17 -6.35 13.72
C SER A 137 3.37 -6.48 15.24
N PRO A 138 4.40 -7.20 15.71
CA PRO A 138 4.59 -7.48 17.13
C PRO A 138 4.85 -6.21 17.96
N ASP A 139 4.67 -6.34 19.28
CA ASP A 139 5.06 -5.33 20.27
C ASP A 139 6.54 -4.96 20.12
N GLY A 140 6.84 -3.67 20.09
CA GLY A 140 8.18 -3.13 19.90
C GLY A 140 8.64 -3.06 18.45
N GLU A 141 7.87 -3.54 17.48
CA GLU A 141 8.21 -3.41 16.06
C GLU A 141 8.38 -1.94 15.68
N GLU A 142 9.55 -1.59 15.12
CA GLU A 142 9.94 -0.21 14.78
C GLU A 142 9.87 0.78 15.97
N GLY A 143 9.81 0.27 17.20
CA GLY A 143 9.68 1.02 18.44
C GLY A 143 8.24 1.30 18.87
N TYR A 144 7.23 0.78 18.18
CA TYR A 144 5.82 0.99 18.54
C TYR A 144 5.32 -0.03 19.58
N PRO A 145 4.54 0.38 20.60
CA PRO A 145 3.96 -0.55 21.56
C PRO A 145 2.76 -1.32 20.99
N GLY A 146 2.56 -2.54 21.46
CA GLY A 146 1.41 -3.39 21.22
C GLY A 146 1.57 -4.32 20.02
N ASN A 147 1.08 -5.55 20.18
CA ASN A 147 0.89 -6.49 19.08
C ASN A 147 -0.33 -6.05 18.28
N LEU A 148 -0.08 -5.61 17.04
CA LEU A 148 -1.11 -5.16 16.12
C LEU A 148 -1.37 -6.26 15.09
N LYS A 149 -2.63 -6.66 14.94
CA LYS A 149 -3.09 -7.44 13.79
C LYS A 149 -3.87 -6.51 12.87
N MET A 150 -3.59 -6.55 11.58
CA MET A 150 -4.23 -5.65 10.63
C MET A 150 -4.57 -6.34 9.32
N GLU A 151 -5.61 -5.82 8.66
CA GLU A 151 -6.02 -6.21 7.33
C GLU A 151 -6.15 -4.99 6.41
N VAL A 152 -5.77 -5.19 5.14
CA VAL A 152 -6.08 -4.29 4.03
C VAL A 152 -6.93 -5.05 3.03
N ARG A 153 -8.13 -4.55 2.77
CA ARG A 153 -9.09 -5.16 1.83
C ARG A 153 -9.18 -4.31 0.57
N TYR A 154 -8.96 -4.92 -0.57
CA TYR A 154 -9.10 -4.28 -1.88
C TYR A 154 -10.32 -4.82 -2.61
N GLY A 155 -11.20 -3.92 -3.04
CA GLY A 155 -12.35 -4.22 -3.89
C GLY A 155 -12.25 -3.49 -5.23
N TRP A 156 -12.85 -4.08 -6.27
CA TRP A 156 -12.91 -3.50 -7.60
C TRP A 156 -14.30 -3.65 -8.20
N SER A 157 -14.97 -2.54 -8.49
CA SER A 157 -16.35 -2.55 -8.96
C SER A 157 -16.46 -2.48 -10.49
N ILE A 158 -17.66 -2.78 -10.99
CA ILE A 158 -18.01 -2.61 -12.42
C ILE A 158 -18.02 -1.15 -12.88
N THR A 159 -18.15 -0.20 -11.95
CA THR A 159 -18.09 1.24 -12.24
C THR A 159 -16.67 1.81 -12.10
N ASN A 160 -15.65 0.94 -12.07
CA ASN A 160 -14.24 1.29 -11.87
C ASN A 160 -13.96 1.96 -10.52
N GLU A 161 -14.74 1.62 -9.49
CA GLU A 161 -14.46 2.03 -8.12
C GLU A 161 -13.42 1.08 -7.50
N LEU A 162 -12.29 1.64 -7.10
CA LEU A 162 -11.30 0.96 -6.25
C LEU A 162 -11.61 1.30 -4.79
N SER A 163 -11.94 0.31 -3.98
CA SER A 163 -12.10 0.47 -2.53
C SER A 163 -10.89 -0.10 -1.79
N ILE A 164 -10.43 0.61 -0.77
CA ILE A 164 -9.37 0.16 0.13
C ILE A 164 -9.88 0.33 1.56
N HIS A 165 -10.05 -0.77 2.28
CA HIS A 165 -10.50 -0.76 3.67
C HIS A 165 -9.39 -1.26 4.59
N TYR A 166 -9.09 -0.46 5.61
CA TYR A 166 -8.12 -0.79 6.65
C TYR A 166 -8.87 -1.20 7.92
N SER A 167 -8.45 -2.30 8.53
CA SER A 167 -8.89 -2.67 9.89
C SER A 167 -7.69 -3.12 10.71
N ALA A 168 -7.72 -2.84 12.01
CA ALA A 168 -6.68 -3.30 12.91
C ALA A 168 -7.20 -3.47 14.33
N VAL A 169 -6.59 -4.39 15.07
CA VAL A 169 -6.82 -4.60 16.50
C VAL A 169 -5.45 -4.66 17.18
N CYS A 170 -5.31 -3.93 18.28
CA CYS A 170 -4.10 -3.89 19.09
C CYS A 170 -4.41 -4.34 20.52
N ASP A 171 -3.45 -4.99 21.16
CA ASP A 171 -3.55 -5.40 22.58
C ASP A 171 -3.05 -4.33 23.56
N LYS A 172 -2.49 -3.23 23.06
CA LYS A 172 -2.09 -2.04 23.83
C LYS A 172 -2.47 -0.76 23.08
N ASN A 173 -2.55 0.36 23.81
CA ASN A 173 -2.64 1.68 23.19
C ASN A 173 -1.43 1.87 22.26
N THR A 174 -1.67 2.34 21.04
CA THR A 174 -0.63 2.58 20.04
C THR A 174 -1.12 3.62 19.03
N PRO A 175 -0.26 4.52 18.52
CA PRO A 175 -0.63 5.34 17.39
C PRO A 175 -0.76 4.47 16.13
N LEU A 176 -1.83 4.70 15.36
CA LEU A 176 -2.07 4.01 14.09
C LEU A 176 -2.54 5.02 13.05
N ASN A 177 -1.84 5.10 11.94
CA ASN A 177 -2.22 5.91 10.77
C ASN A 177 -1.78 5.16 9.51
N LEU A 178 -2.75 4.70 8.71
CA LEU A 178 -2.51 3.86 7.55
C LEU A 178 -2.98 4.57 6.29
N THR A 179 -2.23 4.42 5.21
CA THR A 179 -2.62 4.91 3.89
C THR A 179 -1.97 4.06 2.81
N SER A 180 -2.60 4.00 1.64
CA SER A 180 -1.93 3.63 0.39
C SER A 180 -1.17 4.86 -0.12
N HIS A 181 0.03 4.66 -0.63
CA HIS A 181 0.87 5.72 -1.18
C HIS A 181 0.86 5.70 -2.72
N ALA A 182 -0.33 5.49 -3.31
CA ALA A 182 -0.51 5.44 -4.76
C ALA A 182 -0.21 6.79 -5.43
N TYR A 183 0.50 6.74 -6.56
CA TYR A 183 0.78 7.90 -7.39
C TYR A 183 -0.01 7.78 -8.69
N PHE A 184 -0.87 8.77 -8.93
CA PHE A 184 -1.72 8.80 -10.10
C PHE A 184 -1.12 9.67 -11.21
N ASN A 185 -1.24 9.19 -12.44
CA ASN A 185 -1.11 10.01 -13.64
C ASN A 185 -2.25 9.61 -14.60
N LEU A 186 -3.31 10.41 -14.62
CA LEU A 186 -4.48 10.18 -15.48
C LEU A 186 -4.18 10.25 -16.99
N ALA A 187 -3.06 10.85 -17.41
CA ALA A 187 -2.61 10.84 -18.80
C ALA A 187 -1.86 9.54 -19.16
N GLY A 188 -1.55 8.70 -18.16
CA GLY A 188 -0.81 7.45 -18.29
C GLY A 188 0.69 7.58 -18.56
N GLN A 189 1.16 8.78 -18.93
CA GLN A 189 2.55 9.07 -19.24
C GLN A 189 2.85 10.56 -19.06
N GLY A 190 4.13 10.92 -19.06
CA GLY A 190 4.57 12.32 -18.91
C GLY A 190 4.47 12.83 -17.47
N ASP A 191 4.45 14.15 -17.34
CA ASP A 191 4.20 14.85 -16.07
C ASP A 191 2.71 14.94 -15.74
N ILE A 192 2.38 15.62 -14.66
CA ILE A 192 1.01 15.84 -14.17
C ILE A 192 0.62 17.33 -14.18
N LEU A 193 1.35 18.17 -14.91
CA LEU A 193 1.21 19.63 -14.81
C LEU A 193 -0.11 20.14 -15.41
N GLU A 194 -0.70 19.38 -16.31
CA GLU A 194 -2.00 19.66 -16.93
C GLU A 194 -3.19 19.05 -16.16
N HIS A 195 -2.94 18.41 -15.00
CA HIS A 195 -4.02 17.88 -14.16
C HIS A 195 -4.70 19.00 -13.40
N GLU A 196 -6.02 19.05 -13.48
CA GLU A 196 -6.84 19.90 -12.64
C GLU A 196 -7.11 19.20 -11.30
N MET A 197 -6.82 19.89 -10.19
CA MET A 197 -7.00 19.36 -8.85
C MET A 197 -7.98 20.25 -8.06
N GLN A 198 -8.95 19.61 -7.42
CA GLN A 198 -9.85 20.24 -6.46
C GLN A 198 -9.78 19.48 -5.14
N ILE A 199 -9.49 20.20 -4.05
CA ILE A 199 -9.49 19.67 -2.68
C ILE A 199 -10.48 20.50 -1.87
N PHE A 200 -11.45 19.83 -1.24
CA PHE A 200 -12.43 20.48 -0.36
C PHE A 200 -11.88 20.53 1.08
N ALA A 201 -11.00 21.49 1.35
CA ALA A 201 -10.41 21.74 2.66
C ALA A 201 -10.22 23.24 2.87
N ASP A 202 -10.42 23.70 4.11
CA ASP A 202 -10.23 25.10 4.55
C ASP A 202 -8.94 25.24 5.38
#